data_AF-A0A7J6T387-F1
#
_entry.id   AF-A0A7J6T387-F1
#
_cell.length_a   1.000
_cell.length_b   1.000
_cell.length_c   1.000
_cell.angle_alpha   90.00
_cell.angle_beta   90.00
_cell.angle_gamma   90.00
#
_symmetry.space_group_name_H-M   'P 1'
#
loop_
_entity.id
_entity.type
_entity.pdbx_description
1 polymer ?
#
loop_
_entity_poly.entity_id
_entity_poly.type
_entity_poly.pdbx_seq_one_letter_code
_entity_poly.pdbx_strand_id
1 'polypeptide(L)'
;MPAQGCDLIEERSAAAAVNYLGNIFAFGGIDNEQNIHSTVESLRVSEITKGWSFRAQPAINRMDCAAATYGDSILVGGGQNGEVQTSVETYDPVSDTWMPAPPMLFPRYGHQYAVVNL
;
A
#
# COMPACT_ATOMS: atom_id res chain seq x y z
N MET A 1 1.03 6.01 28.43
CA MET A 1 1.11 6.97 27.31
C MET A 1 1.55 6.17 26.10
N PRO A 2 0.77 6.09 25.01
CA PRO A 2 1.29 5.51 23.77
C PRO A 2 2.50 6.35 23.31
N ALA A 3 3.49 5.70 22.70
CA ALA A 3 4.68 6.38 22.21
C ALA A 3 4.28 7.32 21.06
N GLN A 4 4.07 8.58 21.40
CA GLN A 4 3.76 9.67 20.47
C GLN A 4 4.93 9.78 19.48
N GLY A 5 4.79 9.16 18.31
CA GLY A 5 5.84 9.08 17.29
C GLY A 5 5.94 7.75 16.51
N CYS A 6 5.16 6.72 16.85
CA CYS A 6 5.13 5.45 16.09
C CYS A 6 3.80 5.16 15.36
N ASP A 7 2.83 6.06 15.48
CA ASP A 7 1.54 5.95 14.78
C ASP A 7 1.72 6.30 13.28
N LEU A 8 0.82 5.80 12.45
CA LEU A 8 0.72 6.21 11.04
C LEU A 8 0.54 7.74 10.97
N ILE A 9 1.09 8.36 9.93
CA ILE A 9 0.96 9.80 9.66
C ILE A 9 -0.49 10.15 9.35
N GLU A 10 -1.16 9.32 8.56
CA GLU A 10 -2.61 9.43 8.32
C GLU A 10 -3.32 8.25 8.98
N GLU A 11 -4.36 8.57 9.77
CA GLU A 11 -5.30 7.58 10.27
C GLU A 11 -5.96 6.89 9.09
N ARG A 12 -5.94 5.57 9.05
CA ARG A 12 -6.51 4.81 7.94
C ARG A 12 -7.03 3.45 8.39
N SER A 13 -8.08 2.99 7.72
CA SER A 13 -8.53 1.61 7.69
C SER A 13 -8.55 1.09 6.25
N ALA A 14 -8.82 -0.20 6.04
CA ALA A 14 -8.93 -0.81 4.70
C ALA A 14 -7.69 -0.63 3.79
N ALA A 15 -6.52 -0.33 4.39
CA ALA A 15 -5.24 -0.26 3.70
C ALA A 15 -4.66 -1.66 3.47
N ALA A 16 -3.79 -1.79 2.47
CA ALA A 16 -2.95 -2.97 2.32
C ALA A 16 -1.59 -2.72 2.97
N ALA A 17 -0.94 -3.77 3.49
CA ALA A 17 0.41 -3.66 4.04
C ALA A 17 1.29 -4.84 3.63
N VAL A 18 2.57 -4.56 3.39
CA VAL A 18 3.60 -5.60 3.14
C VAL A 18 4.91 -5.22 3.82
N ASN A 19 5.79 -6.20 4.03
CA ASN A 19 7.18 -5.96 4.41
C ASN A 19 8.13 -6.18 3.23
N TYR A 20 9.15 -5.34 3.12
CA TYR A 20 10.23 -5.49 2.15
C TYR A 20 11.53 -4.83 2.65
N LEU A 21 12.65 -5.56 2.59
CA LEU A 21 13.99 -5.11 3.01
C LEU A 21 14.02 -4.36 4.36
N GLY A 22 13.34 -4.89 5.36
CA GLY A 22 13.30 -4.30 6.72
C GLY A 22 12.41 -3.07 6.86
N ASN A 23 11.61 -2.75 5.85
CA ASN A 23 10.55 -1.74 5.92
C ASN A 23 9.19 -2.42 5.95
N ILE A 24 8.25 -1.81 6.68
CA ILE A 24 6.81 -2.04 6.54
C ILE A 24 6.28 -0.93 5.64
N PHE A 25 5.40 -1.27 4.69
CA PHE A 25 4.70 -0.32 3.85
C PHE A 25 3.20 -0.45 4.08
N ALA A 26 2.49 0.68 4.13
CA ALA A 26 1.04 0.77 4.13
C ALA A 26 0.57 1.54 2.90
N PHE A 27 -0.41 1.02 2.17
CA PHE A 27 -0.89 1.53 0.89
C PHE A 27 -2.37 1.90 0.96
N GLY A 28 -2.68 3.14 0.61
CA GLY A 28 -4.05 3.63 0.48
C GLY A 28 -4.86 3.48 1.76
N GLY A 29 -6.12 3.09 1.63
CA GLY A 29 -7.09 3.03 2.72
C GLY A 29 -8.00 4.24 2.76
N ILE A 30 -8.76 4.35 3.84
CA ILE A 30 -9.75 5.42 4.08
C ILE A 30 -9.61 5.96 5.51
N ASP A 31 -9.61 7.29 5.67
CA ASP A 31 -9.59 7.97 6.96
C ASP A 31 -11.00 8.12 7.58
N ASN A 32 -11.05 8.74 8.77
CA ASN A 32 -12.28 8.99 9.51
C ASN A 32 -13.17 10.04 8.84
N GLU A 33 -12.60 10.88 7.99
CA GLU A 33 -13.26 11.89 7.16
C GLU A 33 -13.79 11.31 5.82
N GLN A 34 -13.62 10.00 5.60
CA GLN A 34 -14.00 9.26 4.39
C GLN A 34 -13.19 9.63 3.14
N ASN A 35 -11.99 10.20 3.29
CA ASN A 35 -11.07 10.40 2.18
C ASN A 35 -10.38 9.08 1.85
N ILE A 36 -10.44 8.69 0.57
CA ILE A 36 -9.73 7.50 0.08
C ILE A 36 -8.33 7.93 -0.37
N HIS A 37 -7.31 7.34 0.24
CA HIS A 37 -5.92 7.76 0.04
C HIS A 37 -5.24 7.03 -1.14
N SER A 38 -4.37 7.76 -1.83
CA SER A 38 -3.29 7.21 -2.66
C SER A 38 -1.96 7.12 -1.89
N THR A 39 -1.89 7.66 -0.68
CA THR A 39 -0.63 7.77 0.05
C THR A 39 -0.04 6.41 0.39
N VAL A 40 1.28 6.40 0.44
CA VAL A 40 2.09 5.26 0.85
C VAL A 40 2.91 5.71 2.03
N GLU A 41 2.78 5.01 3.14
CA GLU A 41 3.61 5.21 4.32
C GLU A 41 4.56 4.05 4.48
N SER A 42 5.79 4.35 4.89
CA SER A 42 6.79 3.32 5.18
C SER A 42 7.45 3.54 6.53
N LEU A 43 7.81 2.43 7.18
CA LEU A 43 8.48 2.41 8.46
C LEU A 43 9.66 1.47 8.42
N ARG A 44 10.86 2.00 8.67
CA ARG A 44 12.06 1.18 8.78
C ARG A 44 12.11 0.54 10.18
N VAL A 45 12.00 -0.78 10.23
CA VAL A 45 11.91 -1.54 11.50
C VAL A 45 13.15 -1.35 12.38
N SER A 46 14.34 -1.25 11.77
CA SER A 46 15.59 -0.99 12.51
C SER A 46 15.67 0.43 13.11
N GLU A 47 14.80 1.34 12.69
CA GLU A 47 14.77 2.76 13.07
C GLU A 47 13.36 3.15 13.55
N ILE A 48 12.64 2.22 14.20
CA ILE A 48 11.23 2.36 14.60
C ILE A 48 10.91 3.68 15.33
N THR A 49 11.86 4.22 16.10
CA THR A 49 11.71 5.48 16.84
C THR A 49 11.71 6.72 15.96
N LYS A 50 12.12 6.62 14.69
CA LYS A 50 12.01 7.72 13.72
C LYS A 50 10.60 7.85 13.14
N GLY A 51 9.74 6.86 13.36
CA GLY A 51 8.36 6.86 12.89
C GLY A 51 8.24 6.61 11.39
N TRP A 52 7.01 6.78 10.90
CA TRP A 52 6.64 6.56 9.50
C TRP A 52 7.10 7.73 8.61
N SER A 53 7.19 7.47 7.31
CA SER A 53 7.52 8.47 6.30
C SER A 53 6.75 8.21 5.02
N PHE A 54 6.31 9.28 4.36
CA PHE A 54 5.67 9.18 3.04
C PHE A 54 6.64 8.70 1.97
N ARG A 55 6.08 8.01 0.97
CA ARG A 55 6.75 7.53 -0.24
C ARG A 55 6.03 8.03 -1.49
N ALA A 56 6.58 7.76 -2.66
CA ALA A 56 5.92 8.05 -3.92
C ALA A 56 4.52 7.40 -3.96
N GLN A 57 3.57 8.12 -4.55
CA GLN A 57 2.17 7.70 -4.62
C GLN A 57 1.85 7.10 -6.01
N PRO A 58 1.00 6.07 -6.09
CA PRO A 58 0.43 5.58 -7.34
C PRO A 58 -0.55 6.60 -7.92
N ALA A 59 -0.94 6.40 -9.18
CA ALA A 59 -1.87 7.30 -9.86
C ALA A 59 -3.32 7.19 -9.32
N ILE A 60 -3.66 6.06 -8.70
CA ILE A 60 -5.01 5.72 -8.26
C ILE A 60 -5.06 5.59 -6.75
N ASN A 61 -5.90 6.41 -6.11
CA ASN A 61 -6.29 6.22 -4.71
C ASN A 61 -7.20 5.00 -4.56
N ARG A 62 -7.07 4.25 -3.47
CA ARG A 62 -7.81 3.00 -3.29
C ARG A 62 -7.97 2.63 -1.81
N MET A 63 -9.13 2.08 -1.46
CA MET A 63 -9.34 1.30 -0.24
C MET A 63 -9.68 -0.16 -0.60
N ASP A 64 -9.58 -1.08 0.35
CA ASP A 64 -9.86 -2.52 0.18
C ASP A 64 -9.04 -3.19 -0.95
N CYS A 65 -7.86 -2.65 -1.21
CA CYS A 65 -6.93 -3.18 -2.21
C CYS A 65 -6.11 -4.35 -1.65
N ALA A 66 -5.44 -5.08 -2.54
CA ALA A 66 -4.48 -6.12 -2.17
C ALA A 66 -3.06 -5.68 -2.52
N ALA A 67 -2.10 -6.11 -1.70
CA ALA A 67 -0.68 -5.94 -1.98
C ALA A 67 0.09 -7.23 -1.69
N ALA A 68 1.15 -7.49 -2.46
CA ALA A 68 2.12 -8.55 -2.18
C ALA A 68 3.50 -8.21 -2.72
N THR A 69 4.54 -8.64 -2.02
CA THR A 69 5.93 -8.53 -2.48
C THR A 69 6.22 -9.62 -3.52
N TYR A 70 6.74 -9.23 -4.68
CA TYR A 70 7.12 -10.12 -5.79
C TYR A 70 8.53 -9.74 -6.30
N GLY A 71 9.51 -10.60 -6.03
CA GLY A 71 10.92 -10.27 -6.30
C GLY A 71 11.34 -9.02 -5.53
N ASP A 72 11.86 -8.03 -6.26
CA ASP A 72 12.32 -6.75 -5.72
C ASP A 72 11.27 -5.63 -5.81
N SER A 73 10.02 -5.98 -6.14
CA SER A 73 8.91 -5.02 -6.30
C SER A 73 7.69 -5.41 -5.46
N ILE A 74 6.80 -4.47 -5.24
CA ILE A 74 5.54 -4.67 -4.53
C ILE A 74 4.39 -4.50 -5.54
N LEU A 75 3.58 -5.53 -5.72
CA LEU A 75 2.38 -5.49 -6.53
C LEU A 75 1.22 -4.95 -5.68
N VAL A 76 0.49 -3.95 -6.17
CA VAL A 76 -0.72 -3.40 -5.53
C VAL A 76 -1.83 -3.29 -6.56
N GLY A 77 -3.02 -3.78 -6.24
CA GLY A 77 -4.09 -3.82 -7.24
C GLY A 77 -5.49 -4.02 -6.69
N GLY A 78 -6.47 -3.82 -7.58
CA GLY A 78 -7.89 -3.79 -7.24
C GLY A 78 -8.23 -2.72 -6.23
N GLY A 79 -9.20 -3.03 -5.37
CA GLY A 79 -9.77 -2.08 -4.43
C GLY A 79 -10.86 -1.24 -5.07
N GLN A 80 -11.24 -0.16 -4.38
CA GLN A 80 -12.29 0.74 -4.84
C GLN A 80 -12.02 2.20 -4.44
N ASN A 81 -12.57 3.12 -5.22
CA ASN A 81 -12.57 4.57 -4.96
C ASN A 81 -13.86 5.26 -5.45
N GLY A 82 -15.00 4.57 -5.29
CA GLY A 82 -16.28 4.91 -5.94
C GLY A 82 -16.58 3.99 -7.12
N GLU A 83 -15.53 3.47 -7.77
CA GLU A 83 -15.60 2.40 -8.75
C GLU A 83 -14.71 1.23 -8.33
N VAL A 84 -15.14 0.00 -8.63
CA VAL A 84 -14.32 -1.19 -8.36
C VAL A 84 -13.23 -1.32 -9.41
N GLN A 85 -11.99 -1.45 -8.95
CA GLN A 85 -10.82 -1.37 -9.81
C GLN A 85 -10.40 -2.75 -10.36
N THR A 86 -9.97 -2.75 -11.63
CA THR A 86 -9.16 -3.82 -12.23
C THR A 86 -7.67 -3.48 -12.24
N SER A 87 -7.32 -2.22 -11.99
CA SER A 87 -5.96 -1.71 -12.12
C SER A 87 -4.99 -2.40 -11.18
N VAL A 88 -3.77 -2.60 -11.67
CA VAL A 88 -2.65 -3.14 -10.91
C VAL A 88 -1.45 -2.27 -11.22
N GLU A 89 -0.71 -1.88 -10.19
CA GLU A 89 0.52 -1.12 -10.28
C GLU A 89 1.61 -1.84 -9.49
N THR A 90 2.86 -1.68 -9.92
CA THR A 90 4.05 -2.17 -9.22
C THR A 90 4.80 -0.99 -8.64
N TYR A 91 5.20 -1.12 -7.38
CA TYR A 91 6.04 -0.18 -6.68
C TYR A 91 7.44 -0.74 -6.54
N ASP A 92 8.44 0.04 -6.97
CA ASP A 92 9.86 -0.21 -6.71
C ASP A 92 10.29 0.59 -5.47
N PRO A 93 10.56 -0.06 -4.33
CA PRO A 93 10.95 0.64 -3.11
C PRO A 93 12.37 1.23 -3.15
N VAL A 94 13.23 0.78 -4.08
CA VAL A 94 14.61 1.26 -4.23
C VAL A 94 14.63 2.58 -4.97
N SER A 95 13.95 2.67 -6.11
CA SER A 95 13.84 3.92 -6.89
C SER A 95 12.72 4.85 -6.40
N ASP A 96 11.84 4.36 -5.53
CA ASP A 96 10.64 5.07 -5.07
C ASP A 96 9.73 5.49 -6.24
N THR A 97 9.43 4.54 -7.12
CA THR A 97 8.62 4.80 -8.33
C THR A 97 7.54 3.76 -8.55
N TRP A 98 6.47 4.17 -9.22
CA TRP A 98 5.36 3.33 -9.62
C TRP A 98 5.37 3.07 -11.13
N MET A 99 4.96 1.87 -11.52
CA MET A 99 4.75 1.48 -12.92
C MET A 99 3.43 0.72 -13.08
N PRO A 100 2.70 0.92 -14.20
CA PRO A 100 1.50 0.14 -14.48
C PRO A 100 1.85 -1.33 -14.73
N ALA A 101 0.96 -2.23 -14.31
CA ALA A 101 1.02 -3.66 -14.58
C ALA A 101 -0.25 -4.12 -15.32
N PRO A 102 -0.26 -5.33 -15.91
CA PRO A 102 -1.46 -5.87 -16.55
C PRO A 102 -2.66 -5.88 -15.57
N PRO A 103 -3.84 -5.38 -15.99
CA PRO A 103 -5.02 -5.33 -15.13
C PRO A 103 -5.58 -6.72 -14.88
N MET A 104 -6.36 -6.87 -13.81
CA MET A 104 -7.14 -8.07 -13.54
C MET A 104 -8.27 -8.23 -14.56
N LEU A 105 -8.64 -9.48 -14.87
CA LEU A 105 -9.74 -9.78 -15.79
C LEU A 105 -11.11 -9.26 -15.32
N PHE A 106 -11.31 -9.17 -14.00
CA PHE A 106 -12.56 -8.73 -13.40
C PHE A 106 -12.28 -7.78 -12.23
N PRO A 107 -13.05 -6.68 -12.12
CA PRO A 107 -12.90 -5.72 -11.03
C PRO A 107 -13.18 -6.39 -9.70
N ARG A 108 -12.37 -6.12 -8.68
CA ARG A 108 -12.56 -6.67 -7.32
C ARG A 108 -11.95 -5.79 -6.24
N TYR A 109 -12.57 -5.82 -5.07
CA TYR A 109 -12.09 -5.22 -3.81
C TYR A 109 -12.31 -6.21 -2.67
N GLY A 110 -11.67 -6.00 -1.52
CA GLY A 110 -11.75 -6.91 -0.36
C GLY A 110 -11.11 -8.29 -0.62
N HIS A 111 -10.20 -8.37 -1.59
CA HIS A 111 -9.50 -9.58 -1.99
C HIS A 111 -8.07 -9.60 -1.40
N GLN A 112 -7.33 -10.68 -1.64
CA GLN A 112 -5.95 -10.82 -1.17
C GLN A 112 -5.03 -11.29 -2.31
N TYR A 113 -3.77 -10.89 -2.22
CA TYR A 113 -2.68 -11.43 -3.03
C TYR A 113 -1.81 -12.33 -2.16
N ALA A 114 -1.31 -13.40 -2.76
CA ALA A 114 -0.29 -14.25 -2.20
C ALA A 114 0.68 -14.61 -3.32
N VAL A 115 1.98 -14.51 -3.05
CA VAL A 115 3.03 -14.91 -3.99
C VAL A 115 3.56 -16.25 -3.54
N VAL A 116 3.53 -17.23 -4.45
CA VAL A 116 4.02 -18.59 -4.22
C VAL A 116 5.15 -18.84 -5.22
N ASN A 117 6.36 -19.04 -4.70
CA ASN A 117 7.49 -19.47 -5.50
C ASN A 117 7.52 -21.00 -5.50
N LEU A 118 7.49 -21.59 -6.69
CA LEU A 118 7.53 -23.04 -6.91
C LEU A 118 8.97 -23.55 -7.07
#